data_AF-A0ABD5BD46-F1
#
_entry.id   AF-A0ABD5BD46-F1
#
_cell.length_a   1.000
_cell.length_b   1.000
_cell.length_c   1.000
_cell.angle_alpha   90.00
_cell.angle_beta   90.00
_cell.angle_gamma   90.00
#
_symmetry.space_group_name_H-M   'P 1'
#
loop_
_entity.id
_entity.type
_entity.pdbx_description
1 polymer ?
#
loop_
_entity_poly.entity_id
_entity_poly.type
_entity_poly.pdbx_seq_one_letter_code
_entity_poly.pdbx_strand_id
1 'polypeptide(L)' 'NVVEGARNNVIGTDVLAAVAREAGVRNFVLISSDKAVRPSNVMGATKRWAELIVRYHGDVAKTRGTGQIFTCVRFGNV' A
#
# COMPACT_ATOMS: atom_id res chain seq x y z
N ASN A 1 12.20 16.08 2.30
CA ASN A 1 12.83 15.10 1.39
C ASN A 1 11.75 14.37 0.59
N VAL A 2 11.27 14.98 -0.50
CA VAL A 2 10.09 14.51 -1.25
C VAL A 2 10.38 13.23 -2.04
N VAL A 3 11.52 13.20 -2.72
CA VAL A 3 11.93 12.06 -3.57
C VAL A 3 12.12 10.81 -2.72
N GLU A 4 12.82 10.90 -1.60
CA GLU A 4 12.99 9.74 -0.70
C GLU A 4 11.67 9.29 -0.07
N GLY A 5 10.78 10.25 0.25
CA GLY A 5 9.43 9.93 0.72
C GLY A 5 8.61 9.14 -0.31
N ALA A 6 8.71 9.51 -1.60
CA ALA A 6 8.06 8.78 -2.67
C ALA A 6 8.70 7.41 -2.92
N ARG A 7 10.04 7.33 -2.92
CA ARG A 7 10.77 6.07 -3.07
C ARG A 7 10.39 5.08 -1.97
N ASN A 8 10.33 5.53 -0.72
CA ASN A 8 9.99 4.67 0.40
C ASN A 8 8.50 4.27 0.39
N ASN A 9 7.59 5.25 0.35
CA ASN A 9 6.16 4.96 0.51
C ASN A 9 5.53 4.34 -0.74
N VAL A 10 5.97 4.71 -1.94
CA VAL A 10 5.34 4.26 -3.20
C VAL A 10 6.07 3.04 -3.73
N ILE A 11 7.35 3.20 -4.10
CA ILE A 11 8.12 2.12 -4.73
C ILE A 11 8.37 0.98 -3.73
N GLY A 12 8.71 1.31 -2.48
CA GLY A 12 8.87 0.29 -1.43
C GLY A 12 7.61 -0.53 -1.19
N THR A 13 6.42 0.11 -1.20
CA THR A 13 5.15 -0.61 -1.04
C THR A 13 4.89 -1.56 -2.22
N ASP A 14 5.15 -1.15 -3.46
CA ASP A 14 4.95 -2.00 -4.62
C ASP A 14 5.86 -3.22 -4.61
N VAL A 15 7.16 -3.01 -4.33
CA VAL A 15 8.13 -4.10 -4.21
C VAL A 15 7.68 -5.11 -3.14
N LEU A 16 7.31 -4.64 -1.95
CA LEU A 16 6.89 -5.52 -0.86
C LEU A 16 5.58 -6.26 -1.17
N ALA A 17 4.59 -5.57 -1.75
CA ALA A 17 3.32 -6.18 -2.09
C ALA A 17 3.46 -7.21 -3.22
N ALA A 18 4.29 -6.93 -4.23
CA ALA A 18 4.60 -7.85 -5.32
C ALA A 18 5.28 -9.12 -4.80
N VAL A 19 6.33 -8.97 -3.98
CA VAL A 19 7.05 -10.10 -3.38
C VAL A 19 6.12 -10.91 -2.45
N ALA A 20 5.30 -10.24 -1.63
CA ALA A 20 4.34 -10.93 -0.77
C ALA A 20 3.31 -11.74 -1.59
N ARG A 21 2.85 -11.19 -2.71
CA ARG A 21 1.95 -11.89 -3.64
C ARG A 21 2.64 -13.12 -4.22
N GLU A 22 3.85 -12.97 -4.74
CA GLU A 22 4.62 -14.05 -5.38
C GLU A 22 5.03 -15.16 -4.41
N ALA A 23 5.35 -14.80 -3.18
CA ALA A 23 5.67 -15.75 -2.11
C ALA A 23 4.42 -16.43 -1.50
N GLY A 24 3.21 -16.11 -1.96
CA GLY A 24 1.99 -16.73 -1.44
C GLY A 24 1.63 -16.31 -0.01
N VAL A 25 2.09 -15.13 0.44
CA VAL A 25 1.77 -14.62 1.79
C VAL A 25 0.26 -14.47 1.93
N ARG A 26 -0.31 -15.08 2.97
CA ARG A 26 -1.77 -15.12 3.19
C ARG A 26 -2.37 -13.74 3.48
N ASN A 27 -1.68 -12.91 4.26
CA ASN A 27 -2.19 -11.59 4.67
C ASN A 27 -1.09 -10.53 4.57
N PHE A 28 -1.36 -9.47 3.83
CA PHE A 28 -0.52 -8.28 3.73
C PHE A 28 -1.28 -7.07 4.25
N VAL A 29 -0.74 -6.39 5.27
CA VAL A 29 -1.35 -5.20 5.88
C VAL A 29 -0.41 -4.02 5.74
N LEU A 30 -0.83 -3.00 5.00
CA LEU A 30 -0.12 -1.72 4.92
C LEU A 30 -0.58 -0.77 6.03
N ILE A 31 0.39 -0.13 6.69
CA ILE A 31 0.15 0.99 7.60
C ILE A 31 0.10 2.30 6.79
N SER A 32 -1.11 2.87 6.70
CA SER A 32 -1.40 4.16 6.09
C SER A 32 -1.73 5.21 7.18
N SER A 33 -2.12 6.41 6.74
CA SER A 33 -2.42 7.56 7.60
C SER A 33 -3.69 8.27 7.12
N ASP A 34 -4.37 8.93 8.04
CA ASP A 34 -5.44 9.90 7.79
C ASP A 34 -5.12 10.92 6.68
N LYS A 35 -3.85 11.31 6.54
CA LYS A 35 -3.35 12.22 5.49
C LYS A 35 -3.52 11.68 4.07
N ALA A 36 -3.77 10.38 3.90
CA ALA A 36 -4.10 9.78 2.60
C ALA A 36 -5.49 10.17 2.10
N VAL A 37 -6.38 10.66 2.98
CA VAL A 37 -7.72 11.11 2.61
C VAL A 37 -7.65 12.53 2.04
N ARG A 38 -8.01 12.69 0.75
CA ARG A 38 -7.96 13.98 0.02
C ARG A 38 -6.64 14.74 0.30
N PRO A 39 -5.51 14.16 -0.09
CA PRO A 39 -4.20 14.62 0.36
C PRO A 39 -3.93 16.06 -0.08
N SER A 40 -3.52 16.91 0.87
CA SER A 40 -3.10 18.30 0.64
C SER A 40 -1.58 18.49 0.66
N ASN A 41 -0.82 17.41 0.88
CA ASN A 41 0.63 17.42 0.91
C ASN A 41 1.23 16.13 0.32
N VAL A 42 2.52 16.17 0.04
CA VAL A 42 3.28 15.06 -0.59
C VAL A 42 3.24 13.78 0.26
N MET A 43 3.31 13.91 1.58
CA MET A 43 3.25 12.75 2.48
C MET A 43 1.90 12.03 2.34
N GLY A 44 0.80 12.78 2.38
CA GLY A 44 -0.54 12.26 2.13
C GLY A 44 -0.69 11.64 0.73
N ALA A 45 -0.17 12.32 -0.30
CA ALA A 45 -0.25 11.85 -1.68
C ALA A 45 0.47 10.51 -1.86
N THR A 46 1.67 10.36 -1.29
CA THR A 46 2.44 9.12 -1.38
C THR A 46 1.79 7.97 -0.59
N LYS A 47 1.17 8.24 0.56
CA LYS A 47 0.37 7.21 1.27
C LYS A 47 -0.89 6.83 0.51
N ARG A 48 -1.56 7.79 -0.13
CA ARG A 48 -2.71 7.49 -0.99
C ARG A 48 -2.30 6.59 -2.15
N TRP A 49 -1.14 6.82 -2.74
CA TRP A 49 -0.62 5.97 -3.80
C TRP A 49 -0.30 4.55 -3.30
N ALA A 50 0.31 4.43 -2.13
CA ALA A 50 0.58 3.15 -1.48
C ALA A 50 -0.71 2.33 -1.26
N GLU A 51 -1.81 2.96 -0.83
CA GLU A 51 -3.11 2.27 -0.68
C GLU A 51 -3.65 1.73 -2.01
N LEU A 52 -3.47 2.48 -3.11
CA LEU A 52 -3.90 2.05 -4.44
C LEU A 52 -3.07 0.88 -4.97
N ILE A 53 -1.76 0.86 -4.68
CA ILE A 53 -0.87 -0.26 -5.00
C ILE A 53 -1.32 -1.52 -4.26
N VAL A 54 -1.59 -1.43 -2.96
CA VAL A 54 -2.07 -2.57 -2.18
C VAL A 54 -3.41 -3.07 -2.68
N ARG A 55 -4.33 -2.16 -3.03
CA ARG A 55 -5.60 -2.54 -3.67
C ARG A 55 -5.36 -3.29 -4.98
N TYR A 56 -4.46 -2.80 -5.84
CA TYR A 56 -4.13 -3.45 -7.11
C TYR A 56 -3.67 -4.90 -6.90
N HIS A 57 -2.74 -5.15 -5.97
CA HIS A 57 -2.28 -6.51 -5.69
C HIS A 57 -3.38 -7.39 -5.09
N GLY A 58 -4.28 -6.82 -4.27
CA GLY A 58 -5.49 -7.48 -3.78
C GLY A 58 -6.46 -7.88 -4.89
N ASP A 59 -6.70 -7.00 -5.85
CA ASP A 59 -7.56 -7.27 -7.01
C ASP A 59 -6.95 -8.39 -7.88
N VAL A 60 -5.63 -8.34 -8.13
CA VAL A 60 -4.91 -9.42 -8.84
C VAL A 60 -5.03 -10.75 -8.11
N ALA A 61 -4.80 -10.77 -6.80
CA ALA A 61 -4.91 -11.97 -5.97
C ALA A 61 -6.33 -12.57 -5.99
N LYS A 62 -7.34 -11.70 -5.97
CA LYS A 62 -8.76 -12.06 -6.06
C LYS A 62 -9.11 -12.64 -7.42
N THR A 63 -8.71 -12.01 -8.53
CA THR A 63 -8.94 -12.50 -9.89
C THR A 63 -8.30 -13.87 -10.12
N ARG A 64 -7.13 -14.12 -9.51
CA ARG A 64 -6.42 -15.40 -9.59
C ARG A 64 -6.92 -16.47 -8.60
N GLY A 65 -7.88 -16.15 -7.73
CA GLY A 65 -8.41 -17.11 -6.76
C GLY A 65 -7.41 -17.59 -5.72
N THR A 66 -6.34 -16.82 -5.44
CA THR A 66 -5.23 -17.26 -4.57
C THR A 66 -5.58 -17.32 -3.08
N GLY A 67 -6.67 -16.66 -2.66
CA GLY A 67 -7.05 -16.54 -1.25
C GLY A 67 -6.14 -15.63 -0.42
N GLN A 68 -5.21 -14.90 -1.05
CA GLN A 68 -4.38 -13.89 -0.38
C GLN A 68 -5.18 -12.61 -0.13
N ILE A 69 -4.97 -11.99 1.03
CA ILE A 69 -5.66 -10.77 1.46
C ILE A 69 -4.67 -9.62 1.51
N PHE A 70 -4.96 -8.56 0.76
CA PHE A 70 -4.21 -7.31 0.77
C PHE A 70 -5.10 -6.20 1.32
N THR A 71 -4.69 -5.60 2.42
CA THR A 71 -5.48 -4.58 3.11
C THR A 71 -4.59 -3.45 3.64
N CYS A 72 -5.21 -2.35 4.05
CA CYS A 72 -4.53 -1.24 4.69
C CYS A 72 -5.33 -0.74 5.88
N VAL A 73 -4.61 -0.26 6.89
CA VAL A 73 -5.19 0.44 8.05
C VAL A 73 -4.73 1.89 8.03
N ARG A 74 -5.58 2.82 8.46
CA ARG A 74 -5.23 4.24 8.55
C ARG A 74 -5.19 4.66 10.02
N PHE A 75 -4.07 5.23 10.44
CA PHE A 75 -3.96 5.88 11.74
C PHE A 75 -4.06 7.40 11.62
N GLY A 76 -4.67 8.03 12.63
CA GLY A 76 -4.66 9.47 12.81
C GLY A 76 -3.32 9.96 13.38
N ASN A 77 -3.31 11.17 13.96
CA ASN A 77 -2.23 11.54 14.87
C ASN A 77 -2.22 10.56 16.07
N VAL A 78 -1.07 9.97 16.32
CA VAL A 78 -0.76 9.07 17.44
C VAL A 78 0.10 9.82 18.44
#